data_AF-A0A1J6ICU3-F1
#
_entry.id   AF-A0A1J6ICU3-F1
#
_cell.length_a   1.000
_cell.length_b   1.000
_cell.length_c   1.000
_cell.angle_alpha   90.00
_cell.angle_beta   90.00
_cell.angle_gamma   90.00
#
_symmetry.space_group_name_H-M   'P 1'
#
loop_
_entity.id
_entity.type
_entity.pdbx_description
1 polymer ?
#
loop_
_entity_poly.entity_id
_entity_poly.type
_entity_poly.pdbx_seq_one_letter_code
_entity_poly.pdbx_strand_id
1 'polypeptide(L)'
;MCCKPLSSVLQRLFRAWKARLSSHYSRHIADGNILSHRPEDIELEDWKYLVEYSGSSEFKGQLQELVAQQQSEENEHPLPRDEILSAVLGERTSYVCGKGYGKKPPKKSHIQAANLEASVSSAMATVHQEMQAEMSRKLQEEREQMAAELKSNMEQELQRKLEEKLEHVNAEVDNRISVEVAKRIQEQLAAIMTGMQQVIYS
;
A
#
# COMPACT_ATOMS: atom_id res chain seq x y z
N MET A 1 6.04 24.25 2.88
CA MET A 1 4.90 23.89 2.01
C MET A 1 5.17 22.54 1.40
N CYS A 2 4.22 21.60 1.50
CA CYS A 2 4.38 20.20 1.11
C CYS A 2 4.56 20.06 -0.41
N CYS A 3 5.74 19.62 -0.84
CA CYS A 3 5.94 19.14 -2.22
C CYS A 3 5.07 17.90 -2.41
N LYS A 4 4.05 17.98 -3.27
CA LYS A 4 3.33 16.78 -3.70
C LYS A 4 4.35 15.81 -4.31
N PRO A 5 4.30 14.51 -3.99
CA PRO A 5 5.21 13.56 -4.60
C PRO A 5 4.87 13.48 -6.09
N LEU A 6 5.77 14.00 -6.93
CA LEU A 6 5.84 13.67 -8.34
C LEU A 6 5.71 12.15 -8.47
N SER A 7 4.86 11.67 -9.38
CA SER A 7 4.67 10.24 -9.62
C SER A 7 6.04 9.54 -9.76
N SER A 8 6.17 8.29 -9.32
CA SER A 8 7.43 7.53 -9.40
C SER A 8 8.01 7.47 -10.83
N VAL A 9 7.15 7.63 -11.83
CA VAL A 9 7.47 7.79 -13.25
C VAL A 9 8.16 9.14 -13.53
N LEU A 10 7.63 10.24 -13.00
CA LEU A 10 8.25 11.58 -13.08
C LEU A 10 9.61 11.62 -12.37
N GLN A 11 9.83 10.87 -11.28
CA GLN A 11 11.13 10.80 -10.59
C GLN A 11 12.20 10.02 -11.39
N ARG A 12 11.83 8.90 -12.04
CA ARG A 12 12.76 8.12 -12.89
C ARG A 12 13.05 8.80 -14.22
N LEU A 13 12.05 9.46 -14.81
CA LEU A 13 12.22 10.18 -16.07
C LEU A 13 12.82 11.58 -15.86
N PHE A 14 12.75 12.14 -14.65
CA PHE A 14 13.15 13.50 -14.28
C PHE A 14 14.50 13.95 -14.87
N ARG A 15 15.49 13.08 -15.04
CA ARG A 15 16.85 13.49 -15.43
C ARG A 15 17.03 13.76 -16.93
N ALA A 16 16.77 12.78 -17.79
CA ALA A 16 16.81 12.96 -19.25
C ALA A 16 15.70 13.91 -19.72
N TRP A 17 14.58 13.87 -19.01
CA TRP A 17 13.42 14.69 -19.25
C TRP A 17 13.66 16.15 -18.84
N LYS A 18 14.30 16.47 -17.70
CA LYS A 18 14.59 17.89 -17.31
C LYS A 18 15.52 18.60 -18.29
N ALA A 19 16.52 17.94 -18.86
CA ALA A 19 17.40 18.56 -19.86
C ALA A 19 16.65 18.84 -21.18
N ARG A 20 15.81 17.89 -21.62
CA ARG A 20 14.92 18.04 -22.76
C ARG A 20 13.89 19.14 -22.50
N LEU A 21 13.26 19.16 -21.32
CA LEU A 21 12.24 20.10 -20.89
C LEU A 21 12.82 21.51 -20.70
N SER A 22 14.01 21.65 -20.11
CA SER A 22 14.71 22.93 -19.97
C SER A 22 15.07 23.51 -21.33
N SER A 23 15.63 22.68 -22.23
CA SER A 23 15.92 23.11 -23.61
C SER A 23 14.65 23.47 -24.38
N HIS A 24 13.57 22.73 -24.17
CA HIS A 24 12.28 22.93 -24.81
C HIS A 24 11.57 24.18 -24.27
N TYR A 25 11.58 24.36 -22.95
CA TYR A 25 11.08 25.53 -22.24
C TYR A 25 11.84 26.79 -22.66
N SER A 26 13.18 26.78 -22.63
CA SER A 26 14.00 27.92 -23.07
C SER A 26 13.82 28.25 -24.55
N ARG A 27 13.44 27.29 -25.39
CA ARG A 27 13.17 27.53 -26.81
C ARG A 27 11.81 28.20 -27.03
N HIS A 28 10.80 27.81 -26.26
CA HIS A 28 9.41 28.25 -26.46
C HIS A 28 8.95 29.34 -25.49
N ILE A 29 9.75 29.71 -24.48
CA ILE A 29 9.49 30.84 -23.57
C ILE A 29 9.42 32.18 -24.32
N ALA A 30 10.18 32.31 -25.41
CA ALA A 30 10.14 33.49 -26.27
C ALA A 30 8.87 33.57 -27.14
N ASP A 31 8.27 32.42 -27.45
CA ASP A 31 7.12 32.31 -28.36
C ASP A 31 5.77 32.59 -27.65
N GLY A 32 5.76 32.76 -26.32
CA GLY A 32 4.57 33.09 -25.53
C GLY A 32 3.53 31.97 -25.39
N ASN A 33 3.66 30.85 -26.12
CA ASN A 33 2.69 29.76 -26.22
C ASN A 33 3.22 28.41 -25.68
N ILE A 34 3.99 28.43 -24.59
CA ILE A 34 4.62 27.23 -24.00
C ILE A 34 3.61 26.13 -23.64
N LEU A 35 2.40 26.51 -23.21
CA LEU A 35 1.35 25.56 -22.85
C LEU A 35 0.86 24.74 -24.04
N SER A 36 0.98 25.26 -25.27
CA SER A 36 0.58 24.58 -26.51
C SER A 36 1.63 23.57 -26.98
N HIS A 37 2.90 23.77 -26.61
CA HIS A 37 3.98 22.83 -26.90
C HIS A 37 4.09 21.75 -25.80
N ARG A 38 2.96 21.21 -25.36
CA ARG A 38 2.93 20.16 -24.35
C ARG A 38 3.49 18.85 -24.94
N PRO A 39 4.50 18.23 -24.31
CA PRO A 39 4.94 16.88 -24.66
C PRO A 39 3.83 15.84 -24.43
N GLU A 40 3.68 14.87 -25.35
CA GLU A 40 2.63 13.84 -25.31
C GLU A 40 2.70 12.92 -24.07
N ASP A 41 3.88 12.85 -23.45
CA ASP A 41 4.20 12.01 -22.29
C ASP A 41 3.86 12.65 -20.92
N ILE A 42 3.23 13.84 -20.90
CA ILE A 42 2.96 14.61 -19.67
C ILE A 42 1.48 15.02 -19.60
N GLU A 43 0.86 14.80 -18.45
CA GLU A 43 -0.48 15.31 -18.15
C GLU A 43 -0.51 16.84 -18.17
N LEU A 44 -1.66 17.43 -18.53
CA LEU A 44 -1.78 18.88 -18.69
C LEU A 44 -1.52 19.62 -17.37
N GLU A 45 -1.98 19.03 -16.28
CA GLU A 45 -1.88 19.54 -14.92
C GLU A 45 -0.42 19.60 -14.46
N ASP A 46 0.35 18.53 -14.72
CA ASP A 46 1.78 18.46 -14.41
C ASP A 46 2.59 19.43 -15.28
N TRP A 47 2.27 19.55 -16.58
CA TRP A 47 2.92 20.50 -17.46
C TRP A 47 2.71 21.95 -17.02
N LYS A 48 1.47 22.30 -16.64
CA LYS A 48 1.13 23.62 -16.12
C LYS A 48 1.90 23.93 -14.84
N TYR A 49 1.95 22.98 -13.91
CA TYR A 49 2.71 23.11 -12.66
C TYR A 49 4.20 23.34 -12.91
N LEU A 50 4.81 22.64 -13.87
CA LEU A 50 6.24 22.78 -14.20
C LEU A 50 6.56 24.12 -14.85
N VAL A 51 5.70 24.62 -15.74
CA VAL A 51 5.85 25.94 -16.36
C VAL A 51 5.75 27.03 -15.29
N GLU A 52 4.81 26.90 -14.36
CA GLU A 52 4.65 27.82 -13.23
C GLU A 52 5.86 27.76 -12.27
N TYR A 53 6.34 26.57 -11.92
CA TYR A 53 7.50 26.36 -11.05
C TYR A 53 8.81 26.89 -11.66
N SER A 54 9.07 26.59 -12.94
CA SER A 54 10.25 27.07 -13.66
C SER A 54 10.18 28.57 -14.00
N GLY A 55 8.98 29.12 -14.10
CA GLY A 55 8.74 30.56 -14.21
C GLY A 55 8.87 31.31 -12.90
N SER A 56 8.78 30.62 -11.75
CA SER A 56 8.77 31.22 -10.42
C SER A 56 10.02 32.06 -10.12
N SER A 57 9.81 33.15 -9.41
CA SER A 57 10.90 34.02 -8.97
C SER A 57 11.84 33.34 -8.00
N GLU A 58 11.37 32.33 -7.25
CA GLU A 58 12.20 31.57 -6.30
C GLU A 58 13.24 30.73 -7.02
N PHE A 59 12.83 30.02 -8.08
CA PHE A 59 13.75 29.22 -8.89
C PHE A 59 14.77 30.09 -9.65
N LYS A 60 14.31 31.20 -10.22
CA LYS A 60 15.18 32.18 -10.89
C LYS A 60 16.13 32.85 -9.89
N GLY A 61 15.65 33.16 -8.69
CA GLY A 61 16.43 33.75 -7.61
C GLY A 61 17.56 32.84 -7.16
N GLN A 62 17.28 31.55 -6.92
CA GLN A 62 18.31 30.57 -6.56
C GLN A 62 19.37 30.40 -7.66
N LEU A 63 18.95 30.37 -8.93
CA LEU A 63 19.88 30.29 -10.05
C LEU A 63 20.76 31.55 -10.16
N GLN A 64 20.15 32.73 -10.01
CA GLN A 64 20.84 34.01 -10.12
C GLN A 64 21.76 34.28 -8.92
N GLU A 65 21.36 33.86 -7.72
CA GLU A 65 22.17 33.93 -6.51
C GLU A 65 23.44 33.07 -6.63
N LEU A 66 23.32 31.83 -7.14
CA LEU A 66 24.48 30.98 -7.41
C LEU A 66 25.39 31.57 -8.49
N VAL A 67 24.83 32.17 -9.53
CA VAL A 67 25.60 32.88 -10.55
C VAL A 67 26.30 34.11 -9.97
N ALA A 68 25.66 34.84 -9.04
CA ALA A 68 26.25 36.00 -8.38
C ALA A 68 27.34 35.61 -7.39
N GLN A 69 27.16 34.54 -6.62
CA GLN A 69 28.16 33.99 -5.70
C GLN A 69 29.45 33.61 -6.44
N GLN A 70 29.33 33.05 -7.66
CA GLN A 70 30.49 32.73 -8.51
C GLN A 70 31.22 33.95 -9.10
N GLN A 71 30.55 35.10 -9.20
CA GLN A 71 31.16 36.34 -9.72
C GLN A 71 31.82 37.17 -8.61
N SER A 72 31.49 36.92 -7.34
CA SER A 72 32.09 37.60 -6.18
C SER A 72 33.34 36.91 -5.63
N GLU A 73 33.57 35.63 -5.97
CA GLU A 73 34.84 34.96 -5.73
C GLU A 73 35.75 35.17 -6.95
N GLU A 74 36.85 35.90 -6.77
CA GLU A 74 37.95 36.01 -7.74
C GLU A 74 38.54 34.62 -8.00
N ASN A 75 37.96 33.88 -8.94
CA ASN A 75 38.44 32.58 -9.42
C ASN A 75 38.69 32.69 -10.92
N GLU A 76 39.92 32.37 -11.34
CA GLU A 76 40.42 32.51 -12.72
C GLU A 76 39.63 31.74 -13.80
N HIS A 77 38.69 30.86 -13.41
CA HIS A 77 37.88 30.06 -14.33
C HIS A 77 36.41 29.99 -13.87
N PRO A 78 35.48 30.73 -14.50
CA PRO A 78 34.05 30.61 -14.21
C PRO A 78 33.58 29.19 -14.53
N LEU A 79 32.96 28.52 -13.54
CA LEU A 79 32.46 27.16 -13.69
C LEU A 79 31.42 27.12 -14.83
N PRO A 80 31.55 26.19 -15.80
CA PRO A 80 30.63 26.10 -16.92
C PRO A 80 29.20 25.85 -16.41
N ARG A 81 28.20 26.36 -17.15
CA ARG A 81 26.77 26.24 -16.79
C ARG A 81 26.34 24.85 -16.31
N ASP A 82 26.94 23.81 -16.87
CA ASP A 82 26.67 22.41 -16.54
C ASP A 82 27.04 22.02 -15.10
N GLU A 83 28.07 22.64 -14.51
CA GLU A 83 28.49 22.43 -13.11
C GLU A 83 27.56 23.17 -12.15
N ILE A 84 27.12 24.38 -12.51
CA ILE A 84 26.10 25.14 -11.77
C ILE A 84 24.79 24.33 -11.72
N LEU A 85 24.38 23.78 -12.86
CA LEU A 85 23.21 22.92 -12.94
C LEU A 85 23.39 21.63 -12.14
N SER A 86 24.60 21.06 -12.09
CA SER A 86 24.88 19.88 -11.25
C SER A 86 24.84 20.20 -9.75
N ALA A 87 25.23 21.41 -9.34
CA ALA A 87 25.10 21.85 -7.94
C ALA A 87 23.63 22.05 -7.53
N VAL A 88 22.81 22.66 -8.40
CA VAL A 88 21.37 22.90 -8.12
C VAL A 88 20.54 21.63 -8.25
N LEU A 89 20.87 20.75 -9.19
CA LEU A 89 20.04 19.61 -9.59
C LEU A 89 20.62 18.24 -9.19
N GLY A 90 21.81 18.20 -8.60
CA GLY A 90 22.55 17.01 -8.18
C GLY A 90 23.62 16.52 -9.18
N GLU A 91 24.61 15.78 -8.69
CA GLU A 91 25.80 15.36 -9.44
C GLU A 91 25.44 14.47 -10.65
N ARG A 92 25.99 14.82 -11.82
CA ARG A 92 25.84 14.09 -13.08
C ARG A 92 26.72 12.83 -13.01
N THR A 93 26.12 11.65 -13.10
CA THR A 93 26.88 10.40 -13.23
C THR A 93 27.73 10.46 -14.50
N SER A 94 29.04 10.26 -14.40
CA SER A 94 30.05 10.40 -15.47
C SER A 94 29.90 9.42 -16.64
N TYR A 95 28.83 8.63 -16.70
CA TYR A 95 28.56 7.73 -17.82
C TYR A 95 28.05 8.52 -19.03
N VAL A 96 28.99 9.02 -19.83
CA VAL A 96 28.75 9.56 -21.16
C VAL A 96 28.66 8.38 -22.13
N CYS A 97 27.46 7.97 -22.52
CA CYS A 97 27.28 7.06 -23.63
C CYS A 97 27.75 7.76 -24.93
N GLY A 98 28.96 7.44 -25.36
CA GLY A 98 29.38 7.53 -26.75
C GLY A 98 29.99 8.85 -27.21
N LYS A 99 31.31 9.00 -27.01
CA LYS A 99 32.26 9.58 -28.00
C LYS A 99 33.72 9.12 -27.77
N GLY A 100 33.94 8.02 -27.05
CA GLY A 100 35.27 7.43 -26.93
C GLY A 100 35.50 6.38 -28.02
N TYR A 101 36.55 6.53 -28.83
CA TYR A 101 37.12 5.40 -29.57
C TYR A 101 37.84 4.45 -28.60
N GLY A 102 37.11 3.93 -27.61
CA GLY A 102 37.55 2.77 -26.86
C GLY A 102 37.65 1.59 -27.83
N LYS A 103 38.62 0.69 -27.63
CA LYS A 103 38.73 -0.51 -28.47
C LYS A 103 37.34 -1.16 -28.52
N LYS A 104 36.80 -1.34 -29.73
CA LYS A 104 35.51 -2.01 -29.91
C LYS A 104 35.55 -3.28 -29.07
N PRO A 105 34.58 -3.52 -28.16
CA PRO A 105 34.57 -4.75 -27.39
C PRO A 105 34.68 -5.91 -28.38
N PRO A 106 35.54 -6.92 -28.11
CA PRO A 106 35.66 -8.05 -29.00
C PRO A 106 34.25 -8.59 -29.25
N LYS A 107 33.90 -8.84 -30.51
CA LYS A 107 32.60 -9.39 -30.90
C LYS A 107 32.47 -10.77 -30.26
N LYS A 108 32.08 -10.83 -28.98
CA LYS A 108 31.77 -12.07 -28.29
C LYS A 108 30.52 -12.59 -28.97
N SER A 109 30.66 -13.79 -29.53
CA SER A 109 29.68 -14.50 -30.35
C SER A 109 28.27 -14.33 -29.80
N HIS A 110 27.32 -14.06 -30.70
CA HIS A 110 25.86 -14.06 -30.53
C HIS A 110 25.31 -15.09 -29.51
N ILE A 111 26.00 -16.22 -29.34
CA ILE A 111 25.78 -17.28 -28.34
C ILE A 111 25.80 -16.81 -26.86
N GLN A 112 26.61 -15.81 -26.49
CA GLN A 112 26.66 -15.31 -25.09
C GLN A 112 25.52 -14.34 -24.76
N ALA A 113 25.07 -13.55 -25.74
CA ALA A 113 23.92 -12.65 -25.57
C ALA A 113 22.62 -13.45 -25.42
N ALA A 114 22.44 -14.49 -26.25
CA ALA A 114 21.28 -15.38 -26.17
C ALA A 114 21.20 -16.15 -24.84
N ASN A 115 22.32 -16.59 -24.26
CA ASN A 115 22.33 -17.24 -22.95
C ASN A 115 21.96 -16.28 -21.81
N LEU A 116 22.39 -15.01 -21.89
CA LEU A 116 22.03 -14.00 -20.89
C LEU A 116 20.54 -13.63 -21.00
N GLU A 117 20.04 -13.45 -22.22
CA GLU A 117 18.62 -13.16 -22.51
C GLU A 117 17.70 -14.33 -22.12
N ALA A 118 18.12 -15.56 -22.37
CA ALA A 118 17.42 -16.77 -21.93
C ALA A 118 17.41 -16.89 -20.40
N SER A 119 18.52 -16.56 -19.74
CA SER A 119 18.60 -16.57 -18.27
C SER A 119 17.68 -15.52 -17.65
N VAL A 120 17.62 -14.32 -18.22
CA VAL A 120 16.70 -13.25 -17.76
C VAL A 120 15.25 -13.61 -18.06
N SER A 121 14.95 -14.15 -19.24
CA SER A 121 13.60 -14.63 -19.59
C SER A 121 13.13 -15.76 -18.68
N SER A 122 14.03 -16.69 -18.34
CA SER A 122 13.76 -17.76 -17.38
C SER A 122 13.48 -17.20 -15.99
N ALA A 123 14.26 -16.23 -15.51
CA ALA A 123 14.03 -15.61 -14.21
C ALA A 123 12.69 -14.87 -14.16
N MET A 124 12.31 -14.17 -15.24
CA MET A 124 11.00 -13.51 -15.34
C MET A 124 9.84 -14.53 -15.38
N ALA A 125 10.02 -15.66 -16.05
CA ALA A 125 9.03 -16.74 -16.07
C ALA A 125 8.82 -17.35 -14.67
N THR A 126 9.90 -17.57 -13.92
CA THR A 126 9.81 -18.06 -12.53
C THR A 126 9.04 -17.09 -11.64
N VAL A 127 9.36 -15.79 -11.69
CA VAL A 127 8.66 -14.77 -10.90
C VAL A 127 7.16 -14.70 -11.25
N HIS A 128 6.81 -14.79 -12.54
CA HIS A 128 5.41 -14.80 -12.96
C HIS A 128 4.68 -16.06 -12.48
N GLN A 129 5.34 -17.22 -12.55
CA GLN A 129 4.79 -18.49 -12.07
C GLN A 129 4.58 -18.49 -10.56
N GLU A 130 5.53 -17.95 -9.79
CA GLU A 130 5.41 -17.80 -8.34
C GLU A 130 4.28 -16.85 -7.96
N MET A 131 4.15 -15.70 -8.64
CA MET A 131 3.06 -14.75 -8.41
C MET A 131 1.69 -15.36 -8.71
N GLN A 132 1.58 -16.13 -9.79
CA GLN A 132 0.34 -16.82 -10.15
C GLN A 132 0.00 -17.93 -9.15
N ALA A 133 1.00 -18.69 -8.69
CA ALA A 133 0.83 -19.70 -7.66
C ALA A 133 0.40 -19.07 -6.33
N GLU A 134 1.01 -17.96 -5.92
CA GLU A 134 0.64 -17.25 -4.69
C GLU A 134 -0.80 -16.73 -4.74
N MET A 135 -1.21 -16.14 -5.86
CA MET A 135 -2.59 -15.66 -6.02
C MET A 135 -3.59 -16.81 -5.95
N SER A 136 -3.29 -17.95 -6.57
CA SER A 136 -4.14 -19.14 -6.51
C SER A 136 -4.22 -19.73 -5.10
N ARG A 137 -3.10 -19.74 -4.37
CA ARG A 137 -3.04 -20.19 -2.97
C ARG A 137 -3.88 -19.28 -2.06
N LYS A 138 -3.73 -17.97 -2.17
CA LYS A 138 -4.54 -17.00 -1.38
C LYS A 138 -6.02 -17.16 -1.63
N LEU A 139 -6.43 -17.36 -2.89
CA LEU A 139 -7.83 -17.58 -3.22
C LEU A 139 -8.39 -18.86 -2.59
N GLN A 140 -7.56 -19.90 -2.50
CA GLN A 140 -7.92 -21.17 -1.86
C GLN A 140 -7.99 -21.04 -0.34
N GLU A 141 -7.01 -20.36 0.28
CA GLU A 141 -6.99 -20.10 1.73
C GLU A 141 -8.24 -19.32 2.17
N GLU A 142 -8.64 -18.27 1.45
CA GLU A 142 -9.86 -17.49 1.72
C GLU A 142 -11.13 -18.37 1.65
N ARG A 143 -11.20 -19.28 0.68
CA ARG A 143 -12.33 -20.22 0.55
C ARG A 143 -12.39 -21.20 1.72
N GLU A 144 -11.24 -21.75 2.11
CA GLU A 144 -11.14 -22.67 3.23
C GLU A 144 -11.45 -21.96 4.56
N GLN A 145 -11.03 -20.70 4.69
CA GLN A 145 -11.32 -19.87 5.86
C GLN A 145 -12.82 -19.61 5.99
N MET A 146 -13.51 -19.17 4.92
CA MET A 146 -14.96 -18.99 4.96
C MET A 146 -15.71 -20.30 5.24
N ALA A 147 -15.24 -21.43 4.71
CA ALA A 147 -15.83 -22.74 4.99
C ALA A 147 -15.65 -23.17 6.45
N ALA A 148 -14.46 -22.95 7.02
CA ALA A 148 -14.17 -23.26 8.42
C ALA A 148 -14.96 -22.36 9.38
N GLU A 149 -15.07 -21.07 9.06
CA GLU A 149 -15.86 -20.11 9.84
C GLU A 149 -17.35 -20.46 9.84
N LEU A 150 -17.92 -20.74 8.66
CA LEU A 150 -19.31 -21.17 8.55
C LEU A 150 -19.59 -22.45 9.35
N LYS A 151 -18.68 -23.44 9.25
CA LYS A 151 -18.78 -24.69 10.01
C LYS A 151 -18.73 -24.45 11.51
N SER A 152 -17.76 -23.65 11.97
CA SER A 152 -17.59 -23.30 13.39
C SER A 152 -18.82 -22.58 13.94
N ASN A 153 -19.35 -21.61 13.20
CA ASN A 153 -20.54 -20.87 13.61
C ASN A 153 -21.77 -21.79 13.74
N MET A 154 -21.97 -22.70 12.79
CA MET A 154 -23.07 -23.66 12.86
C MET A 154 -22.91 -24.66 14.02
N GLU A 155 -21.68 -25.11 14.30
CA GLU A 155 -21.39 -25.96 15.45
C GLU A 155 -21.64 -25.24 16.79
N GLN A 156 -21.21 -23.98 16.90
CA GLN A 156 -21.49 -23.14 18.07
C GLN A 156 -22.99 -22.91 18.28
N GLU A 157 -23.76 -22.70 17.21
CA GLU A 157 -25.21 -22.54 17.31
C GLU A 157 -25.90 -23.82 17.80
N LEU A 158 -25.47 -24.99 17.29
CA LEU A 158 -25.98 -26.28 17.75
C LEU A 158 -25.64 -26.53 19.22
N GLN A 159 -24.41 -26.23 19.64
CA GLN A 159 -24.00 -26.33 21.05
C GLN A 159 -24.83 -25.42 21.95
N ARG A 160 -25.04 -24.17 21.55
CA ARG A 160 -25.89 -23.22 22.30
C ARG A 160 -27.31 -23.71 22.46
N LYS A 161 -27.92 -24.22 21.38
CA LYS A 161 -29.29 -24.79 21.42
C LYS A 161 -29.39 -26.01 22.33
N LEU A 162 -28.35 -26.84 22.39
CA LEU A 162 -28.31 -27.99 23.30
C LEU A 162 -28.21 -27.52 24.76
N GLU A 163 -27.35 -26.56 25.07
CA GLU A 163 -27.20 -26.00 26.42
C GLU A 163 -28.49 -25.33 26.89
N GLU A 164 -29.11 -24.49 26.04
CA GLU A 164 -30.39 -23.84 26.35
C GLU A 164 -31.49 -24.87 26.64
N LYS A 165 -31.52 -25.99 25.91
CA LYS A 165 -32.48 -27.08 26.16
C LYS A 165 -32.19 -27.79 27.47
N LEU A 166 -30.92 -28.01 27.82
CA LEU A 166 -30.53 -28.60 29.10
C LEU A 166 -30.91 -27.69 30.27
N GLU A 167 -30.61 -26.40 30.19
CA GLU A 167 -30.97 -25.42 31.20
C GLU A 167 -32.49 -25.33 31.38
N HIS A 168 -33.26 -25.30 30.27
CA HIS A 168 -34.72 -25.32 30.32
C HIS A 168 -35.26 -26.55 31.03
N VAL A 169 -34.79 -27.74 30.66
CA VAL A 169 -35.23 -29.00 31.29
C VAL A 169 -34.83 -29.05 32.76
N ASN A 170 -33.62 -28.59 33.10
CA ASN A 170 -33.18 -28.54 34.49
C ASN A 170 -34.06 -27.60 35.32
N ALA A 171 -34.35 -26.39 34.81
CA ALA A 171 -35.26 -25.46 35.45
C ALA A 171 -36.69 -26.02 35.59
N GLU A 172 -37.20 -26.75 34.59
CA GLU A 172 -38.49 -27.42 34.66
C GLU A 172 -38.53 -28.48 35.78
N VAL A 173 -37.49 -29.30 35.88
CA VAL A 173 -37.35 -30.32 36.92
C VAL A 173 -37.25 -29.69 38.31
N ASP A 174 -36.42 -28.65 38.47
CA ASP A 174 -36.25 -27.93 39.74
C ASP A 174 -37.55 -27.27 40.20
N ASN A 175 -38.29 -26.66 39.27
CA ASN A 175 -39.62 -26.11 39.55
C ASN A 175 -40.61 -27.20 39.97
N ARG A 176 -40.61 -28.34 39.29
CA ARG A 176 -41.50 -29.47 39.62
C ARG A 176 -41.20 -30.05 41.01
N ILE A 177 -39.92 -30.21 41.33
CA ILE A 177 -39.48 -30.67 42.65
C ILE A 177 -39.90 -29.66 43.73
N SER A 178 -39.69 -28.37 43.49
CA SER A 178 -40.06 -27.31 44.43
C SER A 178 -41.55 -27.31 44.76
N VAL A 179 -42.41 -27.46 43.74
CA VAL A 179 -43.87 -27.55 43.93
C VAL A 179 -44.25 -28.82 44.70
N GLU A 180 -43.68 -29.98 44.37
CA GLU A 180 -43.98 -31.25 45.04
C GLU A 180 -43.54 -31.23 46.52
N VAL A 181 -42.37 -30.66 46.82
CA VAL A 181 -41.87 -30.49 48.19
C VAL A 181 -42.79 -29.57 48.99
N ALA A 182 -43.18 -28.42 48.43
CA ALA A 182 -44.10 -27.49 49.09
C ALA A 182 -45.46 -28.14 49.39
N LYS A 183 -46.00 -28.89 48.42
CA LYS A 183 -47.25 -29.64 48.58
C LYS A 183 -47.16 -30.67 49.70
N ARG A 184 -46.10 -31.47 49.74
CA ARG A 184 -45.88 -32.47 50.81
C ARG A 184 -45.75 -31.84 52.19
N ILE A 185 -45.07 -30.70 52.29
CA ILE A 185 -44.97 -29.96 53.56
C ILE A 185 -46.35 -29.48 54.00
N GLN A 186 -47.15 -28.91 53.11
CA GLN A 186 -48.53 -28.49 53.41
C GLN A 186 -49.40 -29.66 53.87
N GLU A 187 -49.33 -30.80 53.18
CA GLU A 187 -50.06 -32.02 53.54
C GLU A 187 -49.65 -32.55 54.93
N GLN A 188 -48.35 -32.57 55.24
CA GLN A 188 -47.86 -32.97 56.56
C GLN A 188 -48.35 -32.03 57.66
N LEU A 189 -48.30 -30.71 57.44
CA LEU A 189 -48.81 -29.73 58.41
C LEU A 189 -50.31 -29.89 58.63
N ALA A 190 -51.10 -30.10 57.56
CA ALA A 190 -52.54 -30.34 57.66
C ALA A 190 -52.88 -31.62 58.43
N ALA A 191 -52.11 -32.70 58.21
CA ALA A 191 -52.28 -33.96 58.94
C ALA A 191 -52.00 -33.78 60.45
N ILE A 192 -50.94 -33.05 60.81
CA ILE A 192 -50.62 -32.72 62.21
C ILE A 192 -51.75 -31.91 62.85
N MET A 193 -52.23 -30.85 62.19
CA MET A 193 -53.32 -30.02 62.71
C MET A 193 -54.61 -30.82 62.92
N THR A 194 -54.95 -31.71 61.99
CA THR A 194 -56.14 -32.58 62.10
C THR A 194 -56.00 -33.55 63.28
N GLY A 195 -54.82 -34.15 63.45
CA GLY A 195 -54.53 -35.02 64.60
C GLY A 195 -54.65 -34.27 65.93
N MET A 196 -54.17 -33.02 66.01
CA MET A 196 -54.32 -32.19 67.21
C MET A 196 -55.78 -31.85 67.52
N GLN A 197 -56.60 -31.54 66.51
CA GLN A 197 -58.03 -31.28 66.69
C GLN A 197 -58.77 -32.51 67.23
N GLN A 198 -58.47 -33.72 66.72
CA GLN A 198 -59.07 -34.95 67.22
C GLN A 198 -58.76 -35.20 68.71
N VAL A 199 -57.56 -34.84 69.18
CA VAL A 199 -57.16 -34.97 70.59
C VAL A 199 -57.85 -33.94 71.50
N ILE A 200 -58.12 -32.73 71.00
CA ILE A 200 -58.77 -31.66 71.79
C ILE A 200 -60.29 -31.87 71.90
N TYR A 201 -60.92 -32.47 70.89
CA TYR A 201 -62.38 -32.67 70.83
C TYR A 201 -62.83 -34.13 71.09
N SER A 202 -61.94 -35.00 71.57
CA SER A 202 -62.27 -36.33 72.14
C SER A 202 -62.38 -36.25 73.66
#